data_AF-A0A415ZU70-F1
#
_entry.id   AF-A0A415ZU70-F1
#
_cell.length_a   1.000
_cell.length_b   1.000
_cell.length_c   1.000
_cell.angle_alpha   90.00
_cell.angle_beta   90.00
_cell.angle_gamma   90.00
#
_symmetry.space_group_name_H-M   'P 1'
#
loop_
_entity.id
_entity.type
_entity.pdbx_description
1 polymer ?
#
loop_
_entity_poly.entity_id
_entity_poly.type
_entity_poly.pdbx_seq_one_letter_code
_entity_poly.pdbx_strand_id
1 'polypeptide(L)'
;MCLLAVGIVLSRSYYTHYFVPGIVLYQLLAVIGIWMMVNERWLGEVRPFMTCTFFIYATHFVVVRFLNKAAALLFPGSQLVSMFMYVCMPLLAVTLCYQAARVLRRYRPDIWKTLNGGR
;
A
#
# COMPACT_ATOMS: atom_id res chain seq x y z
N MET A 1 -4.46 14.52 15.28
CA MET A 1 -4.69 15.92 14.84
C MET A 1 -3.42 16.77 14.86
N CYS A 2 -2.76 17.01 16.00
CA CYS A 2 -1.59 17.90 16.07
C CYS A 2 -0.40 17.47 15.18
N LEU A 3 -0.07 16.17 15.12
CA LEU A 3 1.05 15.67 14.30
C LEU A 3 0.81 15.82 12.78
N LEU A 4 -0.43 15.65 12.34
CA LEU A 4 -0.83 15.88 10.94
C LEU A 4 -0.69 17.36 10.56
N ALA A 5 -1.12 18.28 11.44
CA ALA A 5 -0.97 19.71 11.22
C ALA A 5 0.51 20.13 11.17
N VAL A 6 1.36 19.60 12.07
CA VAL A 6 2.81 19.82 12.05
C VAL A 6 3.44 19.30 10.76
N GLY A 7 3.04 18.12 10.30
CA GLY A 7 3.47 17.58 9.01
C GLY A 7 3.10 18.50 7.84
N ILE A 8 1.86 19.00 7.79
CA ILE A 8 1.39 19.90 6.72
C ILE A 8 2.20 21.21 6.72
N VAL A 9 2.48 21.79 7.88
CA VAL A 9 3.31 23.01 8.01
C VAL A 9 4.74 22.77 7.52
N LEU A 10 5.35 21.64 7.87
CA LEU A 10 6.69 21.25 7.39
C LEU A 10 6.72 20.99 5.89
N SER A 11 5.63 20.43 5.33
CA SER A 11 5.51 20.20 3.88
C SER A 11 5.56 21.52 3.09
N ARG A 12 5.06 22.62 3.68
CA ARG A 12 5.11 23.95 3.06
C ARG A 12 6.55 24.43 2.86
N SER A 13 7.44 24.13 3.80
CA SER A 13 8.87 24.44 3.71
C SER A 13 9.57 23.64 2.60
N TYR A 14 9.13 22.42 2.32
CA TYR A 14 9.63 21.64 1.18
C TYR A 14 9.25 22.29 -0.16
N TYR A 15 7.99 22.69 -0.33
CA TYR A 15 7.52 23.31 -1.57
C TYR A 15 8.13 24.69 -1.84
N THR A 16 8.55 25.41 -0.80
CA THR A 16 9.16 26.75 -0.95
C THR A 16 10.69 26.72 -1.02
N HIS A 17 11.36 25.77 -0.35
CA HIS A 17 12.83 25.76 -0.20
C HIS A 17 13.51 24.48 -0.70
N TYR A 18 12.79 23.56 -1.34
CA TYR A 18 13.33 22.26 -1.80
C TYR A 18 14.03 21.45 -0.69
N PHE A 19 13.60 21.63 0.56
CA PHE A 19 14.22 21.01 1.73
C PHE A 19 13.83 19.53 1.87
N VAL A 20 14.64 18.64 1.29
CA VAL A 20 14.41 17.18 1.24
C VAL A 20 14.10 16.53 2.60
N PRO A 21 14.75 16.89 3.73
CA PRO A 21 14.39 16.31 5.02
C PRO A 21 12.95 16.64 5.45
N GLY A 22 12.40 17.77 4.99
CA GLY A 22 11.03 18.21 5.31
C GLY A 22 9.95 17.29 4.74
N ILE A 23 10.13 16.74 3.53
CA ILE A 23 9.15 15.82 2.93
C ILE A 23 9.17 14.45 3.61
N VAL A 24 10.34 14.00 4.08
CA VAL A 24 10.46 12.75 4.85
C VAL A 24 9.76 12.90 6.20
N LEU A 25 10.01 14.02 6.90
CA LEU A 25 9.36 14.30 8.18
C LEU A 25 7.85 14.41 8.02
N TYR A 26 7.38 15.09 6.97
CA TYR A 26 5.96 15.15 6.63
C TYR A 26 5.34 13.76 6.45
N GLN A 27 5.95 12.89 5.64
CA GLN A 27 5.41 11.54 5.40
C GLN A 27 5.34 10.73 6.70
N LEU A 28 6.38 10.76 7.52
CA LEU A 28 6.39 10.08 8.82
C LEU A 28 5.31 10.64 9.77
N LEU A 29 5.26 11.96 9.94
CA LEU A 29 4.31 12.62 10.83
C LEU A 29 2.86 12.47 10.37
N ALA A 30 2.61 12.47 9.07
CA ALA A 30 1.28 12.24 8.51
C ALA A 30 0.80 10.81 8.78
N VAL A 31 1.65 9.79 8.52
CA VAL A 31 1.32 8.38 8.78
C VAL A 31 1.07 8.15 10.27
N ILE A 32 1.94 8.65 11.15
CA ILE A 32 1.77 8.55 12.61
C ILE A 32 0.50 9.30 13.06
N GLY A 33 0.28 10.50 12.52
CA GLY A 33 -0.88 11.32 12.85
C GLY A 33 -2.21 10.66 12.47
N ILE A 34 -2.26 9.99 11.31
CA ILE A 34 -3.41 9.18 10.87
C ILE A 34 -3.57 7.97 11.79
N TRP A 35 -2.49 7.26 12.09
CA TRP A 35 -2.52 6.10 12.99
C TRP A 35 -3.08 6.44 14.37
N MET A 36 -2.65 7.55 14.96
CA MET A 36 -3.14 8.04 16.25
C MET A 36 -4.62 8.48 16.23
N MET A 37 -5.19 8.71 15.05
CA MET A 37 -6.61 9.03 14.88
C MET A 37 -7.48 7.80 14.66
N VAL A 38 -6.88 6.65 14.37
CA VAL A 38 -7.58 5.39 14.25
C VAL A 38 -7.87 4.85 15.64
N ASN A 39 -9.15 4.65 15.95
CA ASN A 39 -9.55 4.03 17.21
C ASN A 39 -9.22 2.53 17.18
N GLU A 40 -8.45 2.05 18.15
CA GLU A 40 -8.09 0.63 18.27
C GLU A 40 -9.31 -0.29 18.33
N ARG A 41 -10.42 0.20 18.92
CA ARG A 41 -11.70 -0.51 18.99
C ARG A 41 -12.34 -0.78 17.62
N TRP A 42 -11.95 -0.04 16.59
CA TRP A 42 -12.40 -0.23 15.21
C TRP A 42 -11.50 -1.20 14.43
N LEU A 43 -10.27 -1.45 14.90
CA LEU A 43 -9.46 -2.56 14.37
C LEU A 43 -9.99 -3.84 14.99
N GLY A 44 -11.01 -4.40 14.35
CA GLY A 44 -11.51 -5.74 14.68
C GLY A 44 -10.43 -6.81 14.52
N GLU A 45 -10.85 -8.07 14.60
CA GLU A 45 -9.92 -9.21 14.58
C GLU A 45 -8.98 -9.24 13.36
N VAL A 46 -7.78 -9.78 13.58
CA VAL A 46 -6.73 -9.92 12.57
C VAL A 46 -7.27 -10.76 11.41
N ARG A 47 -7.52 -10.08 10.29
CA ARG A 47 -8.05 -10.76 9.10
C ARG A 47 -6.97 -11.61 8.44
N PRO A 48 -7.31 -12.71 7.75
CA PRO A 48 -6.31 -13.63 7.20
C PRO A 48 -5.31 -12.98 6.22
N PHE A 49 -5.71 -11.92 5.50
CA PHE A 49 -4.80 -11.18 4.62
C PHE A 49 -3.71 -10.41 5.38
N MET A 50 -3.94 -10.03 6.64
CA MET A 50 -2.97 -9.34 7.49
C MET A 50 -1.80 -10.25 7.88
N THR A 51 -1.95 -11.57 7.75
CA THR A 51 -0.87 -12.54 7.95
C THR A 51 0.07 -12.65 6.74
N CYS A 52 -0.32 -12.09 5.59
CA CYS A 52 0.43 -12.15 4.33
C CYS A 52 1.21 -10.87 4.04
N THR A 53 1.41 -9.97 5.01
CA THR A 53 1.96 -8.62 4.78
C THR A 53 3.32 -8.64 4.10
N PHE A 54 4.20 -9.57 4.48
CA PHE A 54 5.52 -9.71 3.84
C PHE A 54 5.39 -10.19 2.38
N PHE A 55 4.54 -11.18 2.10
CA PHE A 55 4.30 -11.64 0.73
C PHE A 55 3.69 -10.54 -0.14
N ILE A 56 2.70 -9.81 0.38
CA ILE A 56 2.09 -8.66 -0.30
C ILE A 56 3.18 -7.61 -0.57
N TYR A 57 4.00 -7.27 0.42
CA TYR A 57 5.11 -6.34 0.25
C TYR A 57 6.10 -6.78 -0.83
N ALA A 58 6.49 -8.05 -0.87
CA ALA A 58 7.43 -8.55 -1.88
C ALA A 58 6.83 -8.58 -3.30
N THR A 59 5.52 -8.84 -3.44
CA THR A 59 4.89 -9.10 -4.74
C THR A 59 4.08 -7.94 -5.30
N HIS A 60 3.67 -6.97 -4.47
CA HIS A 60 2.76 -5.90 -4.90
C HIS A 60 3.30 -5.13 -6.10
N PHE A 61 4.60 -4.87 -6.17
CA PHE A 61 5.19 -4.10 -7.29
C PHE A 61 4.99 -4.78 -8.64
N VAL A 62 5.14 -6.11 -8.70
CA VAL A 62 4.91 -6.89 -9.93
C VAL A 62 3.44 -6.85 -10.32
N VAL A 63 2.55 -7.01 -9.34
CA VAL A 63 1.09 -6.97 -9.55
C VAL A 63 0.62 -5.60 -10.05
N VAL A 64 1.06 -4.53 -9.39
CA VAL A 64 0.81 -3.12 -9.76
C VAL A 64 1.27 -2.88 -11.20
N ARG A 65 2.50 -3.26 -11.54
CA ARG A 65 3.05 -3.06 -12.89
C ARG A 65 2.27 -3.86 -13.94
N PHE A 66 1.89 -5.09 -13.63
CA PHE A 66 1.06 -5.92 -14.50
C PHE A 66 -0.29 -5.25 -14.76
N LEU A 67 -0.99 -4.82 -13.70
CA LEU A 67 -2.29 -4.16 -13.81
C LEU A 67 -2.21 -2.85 -14.63
N ASN A 68 -1.21 -2.01 -14.37
CA ASN A 68 -1.01 -0.79 -15.13
C ASN A 68 -0.77 -1.06 -16.63
N LYS A 69 0.04 -2.07 -16.94
CA LYS A 69 0.33 -2.42 -18.34
C LYS A 69 -0.90 -3.03 -19.02
N ALA A 70 -1.65 -3.88 -18.32
CA ALA A 70 -2.91 -4.43 -18.81
C ALA A 70 -3.95 -3.34 -19.08
N ALA A 71 -4.12 -2.38 -18.16
CA ALA A 71 -5.01 -1.25 -18.33
C ALA A 71 -4.61 -0.36 -19.53
N ALA A 72 -3.30 -0.11 -19.70
CA ALA A 72 -2.79 0.67 -20.83
C ALA A 72 -3.00 -0.04 -22.19
N LEU A 73 -2.94 -1.39 -22.22
CA LEU A 73 -3.22 -2.17 -23.41
C LEU A 73 -4.71 -2.22 -23.76
N LEU A 74 -5.59 -2.34 -22.76
CA LEU A 74 -7.04 -2.41 -22.97
C LEU A 74 -7.67 -1.04 -23.26
N PHE A 75 -7.14 0.02 -22.65
CA PHE A 75 -7.68 1.38 -22.74
C PHE A 75 -6.56 2.39 -23.05
N PRO A 76 -6.01 2.37 -24.27
CA PRO A 76 -4.92 3.26 -24.65
C PRO A 76 -5.36 4.72 -24.55
N GLY A 77 -4.56 5.55 -23.87
CA GLY A 77 -4.78 6.99 -23.79
C GLY A 77 -5.97 7.45 -22.92
N SER A 78 -6.67 6.55 -22.24
CA SER A 78 -7.80 6.93 -21.38
C SER A 78 -7.32 7.49 -20.04
N GLN A 79 -7.45 8.81 -19.88
CA GLN A 79 -7.10 9.50 -18.63
C GLN A 79 -8.02 9.11 -17.47
N LEU A 80 -9.30 8.84 -17.76
CA LEU A 80 -10.28 8.41 -16.77
C LEU A 80 -9.90 7.04 -16.19
N VAL A 81 -9.46 6.10 -17.03
CA VAL A 81 -9.00 4.77 -16.58
C VAL A 81 -7.73 4.90 -15.75
N SER A 82 -6.81 5.78 -16.14
CA SER A 82 -5.58 6.03 -15.36
C SER A 82 -5.87 6.60 -13.97
N MET A 83 -6.82 7.54 -13.88
CA MET A 83 -7.26 8.12 -12.60
C MET A 83 -7.96 7.08 -11.73
N PHE A 84 -8.85 6.28 -12.30
CA PHE A 84 -9.52 5.19 -11.59
C PHE A 84 -8.51 4.15 -11.06
N MET A 85 -7.57 3.74 -11.92
CA MET A 85 -6.51 2.80 -11.55
C MET A 85 -5.64 3.34 -10.42
N TYR A 86 -5.32 4.63 -10.40
CA TYR A 86 -4.55 5.24 -9.32
C TYR A 86 -5.22 5.07 -7.94
N VAL A 87 -6.53 5.27 -7.87
CA VAL A 87 -7.30 5.16 -6.62
C VAL A 87 -7.52 3.69 -6.22
N CYS A 88 -7.87 2.82 -7.18
CA CYS A 88 -8.23 1.44 -6.91
C CYS A 88 -7.02 0.48 -6.82
N MET A 89 -5.86 0.91 -7.29
CA MET A 89 -4.60 0.14 -7.33
C MET A 89 -4.27 -0.59 -6.02
N PRO A 90 -4.27 0.07 -4.84
CA PRO A 90 -3.91 -0.59 -3.59
C PRO A 90 -4.86 -1.76 -3.27
N LEU A 91 -6.16 -1.57 -3.53
CA LEU A 91 -7.20 -2.57 -3.30
C LEU A 91 -7.03 -3.77 -4.26
N LEU A 92 -6.78 -3.51 -5.53
CA LEU A 92 -6.54 -4.54 -6.54
C LEU A 92 -5.24 -5.31 -6.26
N ALA A 93 -4.18 -4.62 -5.86
CA ALA A 93 -2.91 -5.25 -5.52
C ALA A 93 -3.06 -6.17 -4.30
N VAL A 94 -3.67 -5.69 -3.21
CA VAL A 94 -3.87 -6.50 -2.00
C VAL A 94 -4.76 -7.71 -2.27
N THR A 95 -5.87 -7.53 -3.01
CA THR A 95 -6.78 -8.65 -3.33
C THR A 95 -6.10 -9.71 -4.19
N LEU A 96 -5.37 -9.32 -5.25
CA LEU A 96 -4.65 -10.27 -6.10
C LEU A 96 -3.50 -10.96 -5.36
N CYS A 97 -2.70 -10.21 -4.59
CA CYS A 97 -1.65 -10.80 -3.75
C CYS A 97 -2.23 -11.78 -2.72
N TYR A 98 -3.37 -11.45 -2.10
CA TYR A 98 -4.04 -12.35 -1.16
C TYR A 98 -4.57 -13.62 -1.83
N GLN A 99 -5.16 -13.51 -3.02
CA GLN A 99 -5.63 -14.67 -3.77
C GLN A 99 -4.45 -15.55 -4.22
N ALA A 100 -3.36 -14.96 -4.67
CA ALA A 100 -2.12 -15.68 -4.99
C ALA A 100 -1.55 -16.39 -3.75
N ALA A 101 -1.51 -15.72 -2.60
CA ALA A 101 -1.11 -16.32 -1.33
C ALA A 101 -2.02 -17.50 -0.94
N ARG A 102 -3.34 -17.37 -1.11
CA ARG A 102 -4.31 -18.43 -0.82
C ARG A 102 -4.10 -19.66 -1.71
N VAL A 103 -3.87 -19.44 -3.00
CA VAL A 103 -3.55 -20.52 -3.95
C VAL A 103 -2.23 -21.19 -3.57
N LEU A 104 -1.20 -20.40 -3.28
CA LEU A 104 0.11 -20.90 -2.91
C LEU A 104 0.08 -21.73 -1.61
N ARG A 105 -0.65 -21.28 -0.58
CA ARG A 105 -0.90 -22.05 0.65
C ARG A 105 -1.56 -23.40 0.39
N ARG A 106 -2.47 -23.46 -0.59
CA ARG A 106 -3.21 -24.68 -0.93
C ARG A 106 -2.35 -25.70 -1.68
N TYR A 107 -1.48 -25.26 -2.58
CA TYR A 107 -0.70 -26.16 -3.44
C TYR A 107 0.69 -26.49 -2.90
N ARG A 108 1.40 -25.53 -2.28
CA ARG A 108 2.80 -25.68 -1.83
C ARG A 108 3.03 -24.97 -0.49
N PRO A 109 2.55 -25.56 0.64
CA PRO A 109 2.70 -24.95 1.97
C PRO A 109 4.17 -24.76 2.39
N ASP A 110 5.10 -25.58 1.89
CA ASP A 110 6.53 -25.46 2.20
C ASP A 110 7.16 -24.19 1.60
N ILE A 111 6.77 -23.84 0.37
CA ILE A 111 7.20 -22.62 -0.32
C ILE A 111 6.53 -21.40 0.32
N TRP A 112 5.28 -21.54 0.76
CA TRP A 112 4.59 -20.49 1.52
C TRP A 112 5.32 -20.16 2.82
N LYS A 113 5.77 -21.17 3.59
CA LYS A 113 6.53 -20.95 4.84
C LYS A 113 7.79 -20.13 4.61
N THR A 114 8.54 -20.40 3.54
CA THR A 114 9.74 -19.61 3.21
C THR A 114 9.38 -18.19 2.77
N LEU A 115 8.34 -18.05 1.93
CA LEU A 115 7.91 -16.74 1.42
C LEU A 115 7.18 -15.87 2.44
N ASN A 116 6.65 -16.43 3.52
CA ASN A 116 6.02 -15.66 4.60
C ASN A 116 6.93 -15.50 5.83
N GLY A 117 8.22 -15.86 5.71
CA GLY A 117 9.20 -15.74 6.80
C GLY A 117 8.94 -16.66 7.99
N GLY A 118 8.31 -17.82 7.75
CA GLY A 118 7.98 -18.82 8.77
C GLY A 118 6.69 -18.57 9.56
N ARG A 119 5.92 -17.54 9.20
CA ARG A 119 4.63 -17.19 9.83
C ARG A 119 3.43 -17.85 9.15
#